data_AF-A0A6B4JL77-F1
#
_entry.id   AF-A0A6B4JL77-F1
#
_cell.length_a   1.000
_cell.length_b   1.000
_cell.length_c   1.000
_cell.angle_alpha   90.00
_cell.angle_beta   90.00
_cell.angle_gamma   90.00
#
_symmetry.space_group_name_H-M   'P 1'
#
loop_
_entity.id
_entity.type
_entity.pdbx_description
1 polymer ?
#
loop_
_entity_poly.entity_id
_entity_poly.type
_entity_poly.pdbx_seq_one_letter_code
_entity_poly.pdbx_strand_id
1 'polypeptide(L)'
;MKTSIIIDTNSLFVKKYRDFTRIEFLENVQSLVDDINLINQPGISIVLPQIVIDELVKQQVEEYDKVIKGIGDIKLPFVDINKKTNYKDHIELILDKKMEELKKKSGVNIKVITYPKNEVLQAIIKRAIEKRPPFEGKDKISDKGFKDVILWESLLEYKNNNRQERITLVSTDKIFIENKNQEILKDEYMEIYIDEIYFTSWHPHNNNDLFNILSKIYQHDFELPTTCELFKKFEQTIKTSNLMELFNNYSFYNNLDNSEYSLSKCEVINCLFGQASPFKNKKGEDYLYFVPELEMNFIFSETEVYGRNMILHEFLEFEIYYYPSRDEFTVIGRDDIKDGPYEKMKEFLLRTNI
;
A
#
# COMPACT_ATOMS: atom_id res chain seq x y z
N MET A 1 -1.75 -27.68 5.48
CA MET A 1 -0.50 -26.90 5.36
C MET A 1 -0.65 -25.63 6.18
N LYS A 2 0.40 -25.11 6.81
CA LYS A 2 0.34 -23.86 7.58
C LYS A 2 1.11 -22.77 6.86
N THR A 3 0.56 -21.57 6.82
CA THR A 3 1.18 -20.39 6.22
C THR A 3 1.12 -19.23 7.21
N SER A 4 2.24 -18.57 7.42
CA SER A 4 2.33 -17.36 8.24
C SER A 4 2.63 -16.16 7.36
N ILE A 5 1.73 -15.18 7.42
CA ILE A 5 1.80 -13.93 6.69
C ILE A 5 2.42 -12.89 7.63
N ILE A 6 3.68 -12.53 7.38
CA ILE A 6 4.42 -11.55 8.16
C ILE A 6 4.25 -10.19 7.52
N ILE A 7 3.85 -9.20 8.32
CA ILE A 7 3.46 -7.88 7.81
C ILE A 7 4.56 -6.85 8.08
N ASP A 8 4.88 -6.05 7.07
CA ASP A 8 5.71 -4.84 7.15
C ASP A 8 4.87 -3.58 7.45
N THR A 9 5.48 -2.53 7.98
CA THR A 9 4.87 -1.23 8.30
C THR A 9 4.12 -0.65 7.11
N ASN A 10 4.72 -0.69 5.92
CA ASN A 10 4.17 -0.02 4.74
C ASN A 10 2.80 -0.59 4.30
N SER A 11 2.54 -1.87 4.58
CA SER A 11 1.27 -2.52 4.26
C SER A 11 0.12 -2.11 5.20
N LEU A 12 0.44 -1.58 6.38
CA LEU A 12 -0.53 -1.10 7.36
C LEU A 12 -0.52 0.43 7.50
N PHE A 13 0.25 1.12 6.65
CA PHE A 13 0.43 2.56 6.72
C PHE A 13 -0.89 3.32 6.59
N VAL A 14 -0.98 4.44 7.32
CA VAL A 14 -2.16 5.30 7.36
C VAL A 14 -1.79 6.65 6.73
N LYS A 15 -2.37 6.95 5.54
CA LYS A 15 -2.06 8.18 4.77
C LYS A 15 -2.37 9.45 5.55
N LYS A 16 -3.46 9.47 6.34
CA LYS A 16 -3.89 10.63 7.13
C LYS A 16 -4.61 10.19 8.39
N TYR A 17 -4.05 10.52 9.56
CA TYR A 17 -4.74 10.35 10.83
C TYR A 17 -5.82 11.42 10.98
N ARG A 18 -7.07 10.99 11.15
CA ARG A 18 -8.23 11.86 11.34
C ARG A 18 -8.86 11.70 12.72
N ASP A 19 -8.68 10.55 13.37
CA ASP A 19 -9.26 10.23 14.67
C ASP A 19 -8.22 9.66 15.63
N PHE A 20 -7.67 10.52 16.49
CA PHE A 20 -6.72 10.13 17.53
C PHE A 20 -7.36 9.40 18.72
N THR A 21 -8.67 9.10 18.70
CA THR A 21 -9.30 8.26 19.74
C THR A 21 -9.23 6.76 19.41
N ARG A 22 -8.72 6.42 18.22
CA ARG A 22 -8.64 5.05 17.69
C ARG A 22 -7.22 4.73 17.24
N ILE A 23 -6.97 3.46 16.99
CA ILE A 23 -5.70 2.99 16.43
C ILE A 23 -5.95 2.66 14.98
N GLU A 24 -5.64 3.61 14.11
CA GLU A 24 -6.08 3.55 12.70
C GLU A 24 -5.46 2.35 11.96
N PHE A 25 -4.21 1.97 12.24
CA PHE A 25 -3.59 0.83 11.58
C PHE A 25 -4.26 -0.52 11.93
N LEU A 26 -4.96 -0.63 13.07
CA LEU A 26 -5.69 -1.86 13.40
C LEU A 26 -6.92 -2.07 12.51
N GLU A 27 -7.48 -1.01 11.93
CA GLU A 27 -8.54 -1.14 10.93
C GLU A 27 -8.00 -1.78 9.63
N ASN A 28 -6.74 -1.48 9.28
CA ASN A 28 -6.05 -2.16 8.19
C ASN A 28 -5.78 -3.64 8.54
N VAL A 29 -5.37 -3.95 9.77
CA VAL A 29 -5.22 -5.35 10.20
C VAL A 29 -6.57 -6.09 10.16
N GLN A 30 -7.66 -5.46 10.59
CA GLN A 30 -9.00 -6.04 10.49
C GLN A 30 -9.41 -6.28 9.04
N SER A 31 -9.10 -5.37 8.13
CA SER A 31 -9.36 -5.54 6.70
C SER A 31 -8.60 -6.75 6.13
N LEU A 32 -7.33 -6.92 6.51
CA LEU A 32 -6.55 -8.11 6.14
C LEU A 32 -7.16 -9.40 6.73
N VAL A 33 -7.62 -9.36 7.98
CA VAL A 33 -8.31 -10.49 8.61
C VAL A 33 -9.56 -10.86 7.82
N ASP A 34 -10.36 -9.88 7.42
CA ASP A 34 -11.59 -10.09 6.65
C ASP A 34 -11.26 -10.71 5.29
N ASP A 35 -10.22 -10.23 4.60
CA ASP A 35 -9.72 -10.82 3.36
C ASP A 35 -9.30 -12.29 3.54
N ILE A 36 -8.52 -12.59 4.59
CA ILE A 36 -8.09 -13.96 4.87
C ILE A 36 -9.27 -14.86 5.26
N ASN A 37 -10.30 -14.32 5.92
CA ASN A 37 -11.51 -15.08 6.22
C ASN A 37 -12.30 -15.43 4.95
N LEU A 38 -12.32 -14.55 3.94
CA LEU A 38 -12.97 -14.83 2.65
C LEU A 38 -12.34 -16.01 1.91
N ILE A 39 -11.01 -16.17 2.05
CA ILE A 39 -10.28 -17.34 1.50
C ILE A 39 -10.79 -18.65 2.13
N ASN A 40 -11.30 -18.61 3.37
CA ASN A 40 -11.84 -19.75 4.11
C ASN A 40 -10.88 -20.96 4.18
N GLN A 41 -9.57 -20.70 4.11
CA GLN A 41 -8.53 -21.72 4.13
C GLN A 41 -7.94 -21.87 5.55
N PRO A 42 -8.12 -23.02 6.21
CA PRO A 42 -7.54 -23.23 7.53
C PRO A 42 -6.01 -23.29 7.46
N GLY A 43 -5.36 -22.80 8.51
CA GLY A 43 -3.90 -22.85 8.66
C GLY A 43 -3.17 -21.58 8.25
N ILE A 44 -3.88 -20.53 7.85
CA ILE A 44 -3.31 -19.19 7.64
C ILE A 44 -3.25 -18.45 8.98
N SER A 45 -2.10 -17.88 9.30
CA SER A 45 -1.90 -16.99 10.47
C SER A 45 -1.35 -15.65 10.01
N ILE A 46 -1.78 -14.57 10.66
CA ILE A 46 -1.20 -13.23 10.48
C ILE A 46 -0.19 -13.02 11.60
N VAL A 47 1.00 -12.55 11.25
CA VAL A 47 2.11 -12.34 12.16
C VAL A 47 2.50 -10.86 12.11
N LEU A 48 2.33 -10.17 13.23
CA LEU A 48 2.66 -8.76 13.42
C LEU A 48 3.97 -8.65 14.20
N PRO A 49 5.07 -8.22 13.57
CA PRO A 49 6.33 -7.97 14.26
C PRO A 49 6.22 -6.77 15.21
N GLN A 50 6.83 -6.87 16.40
CA GLN A 50 6.81 -5.79 17.40
C GLN A 50 7.43 -4.50 16.85
N ILE A 51 8.49 -4.61 16.04
CA ILE A 51 9.11 -3.45 15.37
C ILE A 51 8.12 -2.67 14.50
N VAL A 52 7.21 -3.39 13.82
CA VAL A 52 6.18 -2.79 12.95
C VAL A 52 5.10 -2.11 13.79
N ILE A 53 4.65 -2.75 14.87
CA ILE A 53 3.69 -2.16 15.80
C ILE A 53 4.26 -0.88 16.42
N ASP A 54 5.49 -0.94 16.94
CA ASP A 54 6.15 0.20 17.59
C ASP A 54 6.39 1.35 16.62
N GLU A 55 6.69 1.04 15.36
CA GLU A 55 6.80 2.04 14.30
C GLU A 55 5.46 2.73 14.01
N LEU A 56 4.37 1.98 13.81
CA LEU A 56 3.05 2.52 13.51
C LEU A 56 2.51 3.37 14.68
N VAL A 57 2.69 2.90 15.92
CA VAL A 57 2.34 3.67 17.12
C VAL A 57 3.14 4.97 17.18
N LYS A 58 4.45 4.91 16.93
CA LYS A 58 5.30 6.10 16.91
C LYS A 58 4.86 7.09 15.84
N GLN A 59 4.54 6.63 14.62
CA GLN A 59 4.02 7.50 13.56
C GLN A 59 2.73 8.21 13.98
N GLN A 60 1.78 7.48 14.59
CA GLN A 60 0.53 8.08 15.06
C GLN A 60 0.74 9.11 16.18
N VAL A 61 1.67 8.84 17.10
CA VAL A 61 2.04 9.80 18.16
C VAL A 61 2.70 11.04 17.58
N GLU A 62 3.61 10.89 16.61
CA GLU A 62 4.25 12.02 15.94
C GLU A 62 3.24 12.89 15.17
N GLU A 63 2.24 12.29 14.52
CA GLU A 63 1.17 13.02 13.86
C GLU A 63 0.25 13.75 14.85
N TYR A 64 -0.07 13.13 15.99
CA TYR A 64 -0.78 13.80 17.07
C TYR A 64 -0.02 15.04 17.58
N ASP A 65 1.28 14.89 17.85
CA ASP A 65 2.12 15.97 18.36
C ASP A 65 2.21 17.12 17.34
N LYS A 66 2.30 16.82 16.05
CA LYS A 66 2.22 17.82 14.96
C LYS A 66 0.91 18.59 15.00
N VAL A 67 -0.22 17.89 15.11
CA VAL A 67 -1.57 18.51 15.16
C VAL A 67 -1.72 19.39 16.40
N ILE A 68 -1.35 18.90 17.58
CA ILE A 68 -1.44 19.67 18.83
C ILE A 68 -0.52 20.89 18.82
N LYS A 69 0.68 20.77 18.25
CA LYS A 69 1.57 21.91 18.06
C LYS A 69 0.94 22.96 17.15
N GLY A 70 0.38 22.54 16.01
CA GLY A 70 -0.31 23.44 15.08
C GLY A 70 -1.51 24.14 15.70
N ILE A 71 -2.36 23.42 16.43
CA ILE A 71 -3.44 24.01 17.24
C ILE A 71 -2.88 24.98 18.28
N GLY A 72 -1.74 24.63 18.86
CA GLY A 72 -1.13 25.38 19.93
C GLY A 72 -0.60 26.75 19.57
N ASP A 73 -0.30 26.97 18.29
CA ASP A 73 0.12 28.26 17.74
C ASP A 73 -1.08 29.18 17.42
N ILE A 74 -2.31 28.66 17.46
CA ILE A 74 -3.53 29.42 17.22
C ILE A 74 -3.98 30.13 18.51
N LYS A 75 -4.09 31.46 18.45
CA LYS A 75 -4.70 32.27 19.51
C LYS A 75 -6.17 32.49 19.18
N LEU A 76 -7.07 31.91 19.98
CA LEU A 76 -8.51 32.07 19.83
C LEU A 76 -9.05 33.01 20.93
N PRO A 77 -9.89 34.00 20.60
CA PRO A 77 -10.54 34.79 21.62
C PRO A 77 -11.48 33.90 22.45
N PHE A 78 -11.36 34.00 23.78
CA PHE A 78 -12.22 33.31 24.76
C PHE A 78 -12.10 31.77 24.80
N VAL A 79 -11.08 31.16 24.19
CA VAL A 79 -10.86 29.71 24.22
C VAL A 79 -9.44 29.40 24.66
N ASP A 80 -9.33 28.72 25.81
CA ASP A 80 -8.08 28.12 26.28
C ASP A 80 -8.08 26.62 25.96
N ILE A 81 -7.11 26.20 25.15
CA ILE A 81 -6.96 24.79 24.77
C ILE A 81 -6.04 24.11 25.78
N ASN A 82 -6.59 23.19 26.58
CA ASN A 82 -5.83 22.38 27.52
C ASN A 82 -5.09 21.25 26.76
N LYS A 83 -3.76 21.26 26.82
CA LYS A 83 -2.87 20.39 26.05
C LYS A 83 -2.25 19.25 26.87
N LYS A 84 -2.63 19.10 28.15
CA LYS A 84 -2.02 18.11 29.05
C LYS A 84 -2.65 16.73 28.87
N THR A 85 -2.32 16.06 27.77
CA THR A 85 -2.61 14.64 27.59
C THR A 85 -1.33 13.93 27.23
N ASN A 86 -0.96 12.89 28.00
CA ASN A 86 0.07 11.95 27.53
C ASN A 86 -0.59 11.01 26.53
N TYR A 87 -0.53 11.41 25.26
CA TYR A 87 -1.18 10.66 24.18
C TYR A 87 -0.55 9.28 23.98
N LYS A 88 0.76 9.15 24.19
CA LYS A 88 1.47 7.88 24.09
C LYS A 88 0.90 6.84 25.07
N ASP A 89 0.81 7.18 26.35
CA ASP A 89 0.26 6.26 27.36
C ASP A 89 -1.20 5.90 27.04
N HIS A 90 -1.97 6.86 26.51
CA HIS A 90 -3.36 6.64 26.12
C HIS A 90 -3.48 5.63 24.98
N ILE A 91 -2.68 5.78 23.92
CA ILE A 91 -2.75 4.92 22.74
C ILE A 91 -2.24 3.51 23.03
N GLU A 92 -1.19 3.39 23.85
CA GLU A 92 -0.67 2.08 24.30
C GLU A 92 -1.73 1.29 25.09
N LEU A 93 -2.49 1.95 25.97
CA LEU A 93 -3.57 1.30 26.72
C LEU A 93 -4.72 0.83 25.82
N ILE A 94 -5.05 1.60 24.78
CA ILE A 94 -6.08 1.21 23.80
C ILE A 94 -5.60 0.04 22.94
N LEU A 95 -4.31 0.00 22.61
CA LEU A 95 -3.70 -0.99 21.71
C LEU A 95 -3.86 -2.40 22.25
N ASP A 96 -3.47 -2.64 23.49
CA ASP A 96 -3.56 -3.95 24.11
C ASP A 96 -5.00 -4.47 24.10
N LYS A 97 -5.95 -3.62 24.49
CA LYS A 97 -7.37 -3.98 24.51
C LYS A 97 -7.89 -4.32 23.13
N LYS A 98 -7.58 -3.49 22.12
CA LYS A 98 -8.06 -3.67 20.75
C LYS A 98 -7.42 -4.88 20.06
N MET A 99 -6.13 -5.11 20.29
CA MET A 99 -5.42 -6.27 19.77
C MET A 99 -6.00 -7.58 20.33
N GLU A 100 -6.33 -7.61 21.63
CA GLU A 100 -6.98 -8.78 22.25
C GLU A 100 -8.43 -8.99 21.77
N GLU A 101 -9.18 -7.91 21.55
CA GLU A 101 -10.50 -8.00 20.91
C GLU A 101 -10.40 -8.57 19.49
N LEU A 102 -9.42 -8.11 18.71
CA LEU A 102 -9.17 -8.54 17.34
C LEU A 102 -8.83 -10.04 17.29
N LYS A 103 -7.86 -10.50 18.08
CA LYS A 103 -7.47 -11.92 18.18
C LYS A 103 -8.63 -12.85 18.55
N LYS A 104 -9.57 -12.38 19.37
CA LYS A 104 -10.72 -13.19 19.83
C LYS A 104 -11.82 -13.31 18.78
N LYS A 105 -12.02 -12.27 17.96
CA LYS A 105 -13.12 -12.18 17.00
C LYS A 105 -12.73 -12.59 15.58
N SER A 106 -11.43 -12.59 15.27
CA SER A 106 -10.93 -12.68 13.90
C SER A 106 -11.20 -14.01 13.20
N GLY A 107 -11.34 -15.14 13.90
CA GLY A 107 -11.35 -16.48 13.27
C GLY A 107 -10.00 -16.91 12.67
N VAL A 108 -9.16 -15.94 12.28
CA VAL A 108 -7.76 -16.06 11.89
C VAL A 108 -6.86 -15.95 13.11
N ASN A 109 -5.83 -16.79 13.17
CA ASN A 109 -4.83 -16.74 14.22
C ASN A 109 -3.87 -15.56 14.02
N ILE A 110 -3.92 -14.58 14.92
CA ILE A 110 -3.04 -13.40 14.89
C ILE A 110 -1.97 -13.55 15.98
N LYS A 111 -0.70 -13.56 15.56
CA LYS A 111 0.47 -13.67 16.44
C LYS A 111 1.22 -12.34 16.44
N VAL A 112 1.77 -11.97 17.59
CA VAL A 112 2.77 -10.90 17.70
C VAL A 112 4.12 -11.55 17.95
N ILE A 113 5.15 -11.19 17.18
CA ILE A 113 6.51 -11.68 17.39
C ILE A 113 7.37 -10.57 17.96
N THR A 114 8.20 -10.90 18.95
CA THR A 114 9.08 -9.94 19.60
C THR A 114 10.26 -9.57 18.70
N TYR A 115 11.01 -8.56 19.13
CA TYR A 115 12.34 -8.28 18.61
C TYR A 115 13.22 -9.55 18.53
N PRO A 116 14.14 -9.62 17.55
CA PRO A 116 15.05 -10.75 17.44
C PRO A 116 15.99 -10.73 18.64
N LYS A 117 16.44 -11.92 19.08
CA LYS A 117 17.32 -12.00 20.25
C LYS A 117 18.68 -11.37 20.01
N ASN A 118 19.35 -10.98 21.10
CA ASN A 118 20.61 -10.23 21.04
C ASN A 118 21.74 -10.94 20.27
N GLU A 119 21.68 -12.26 20.07
CA GLU A 119 22.67 -13.01 19.31
C GLU A 119 22.77 -12.57 17.84
N VAL A 120 21.70 -11.98 17.27
CA VAL A 120 21.73 -11.50 15.88
C VAL A 120 22.47 -10.17 15.70
N LEU A 121 22.83 -9.47 16.79
CA LEU A 121 23.46 -8.15 16.72
C LEU A 121 24.73 -8.14 15.87
N GLN A 122 25.57 -9.17 15.98
CA GLN A 122 26.78 -9.30 15.16
C GLN A 122 26.45 -9.47 13.67
N ALA A 123 25.40 -10.22 13.35
CA ALA A 123 24.92 -10.41 11.99
C ALA A 123 24.41 -9.09 11.40
N ILE A 124 23.64 -8.31 12.17
CA ILE A 124 23.14 -6.98 11.80
C ILE A 124 24.31 -6.03 11.51
N ILE A 125 25.30 -5.95 12.42
CA ILE A 125 26.48 -5.10 12.23
C ILE A 125 27.25 -5.49 10.97
N LYS A 126 27.48 -6.79 10.76
CA LYS A 126 28.16 -7.29 9.56
C LYS A 126 27.38 -6.94 8.30
N ARG A 127 26.05 -7.12 8.31
CA ARG A 127 25.15 -6.79 7.20
C ARG A 127 25.21 -5.29 6.86
N ALA A 128 25.26 -4.41 7.87
CA ALA A 128 25.38 -2.97 7.69
C ALA A 128 26.71 -2.57 7.03
N ILE A 129 27.83 -3.08 7.53
CA ILE A 129 29.17 -2.82 6.97
C ILE A 129 29.25 -3.26 5.51
N GLU A 130 28.70 -4.44 5.21
CA GLU A 130 28.71 -5.02 3.87
C GLU A 130 27.60 -4.46 2.97
N LYS A 131 26.72 -3.60 3.50
CA LYS A 131 25.54 -3.04 2.82
C LYS A 131 24.69 -4.11 2.13
N ARG A 132 24.54 -5.25 2.81
CA ARG A 132 23.71 -6.35 2.30
C ARG A 132 22.22 -6.01 2.52
N PRO A 133 21.34 -6.38 1.57
CA PRO A 133 19.89 -6.24 1.78
C PRO A 133 19.47 -6.84 3.12
N PRO A 134 18.49 -6.26 3.84
CA PRO A 134 17.66 -5.13 3.43
C PRO A 134 18.25 -3.74 3.81
N PHE A 135 19.57 -3.59 3.93
CA PHE A 135 20.17 -2.25 3.87
C PHE A 135 20.18 -1.71 2.43
N GLU A 136 19.87 -0.42 2.25
CA GLU A 136 19.93 0.25 0.96
C GLU A 136 21.40 0.56 0.58
N GLY A 137 21.96 -0.08 -0.47
CA GLY A 137 23.23 0.43 -1.00
C GLY A 137 23.99 -0.42 -2.03
N LYS A 138 23.87 -0.05 -3.32
CA LYS A 138 25.00 -0.16 -4.26
C LYS A 138 25.59 1.18 -4.72
N ASP A 139 24.90 2.33 -4.52
CA ASP A 139 25.36 3.62 -5.07
C ASP A 139 25.41 4.84 -4.13
N LYS A 140 24.93 4.82 -2.86
CA LYS A 140 25.00 6.01 -1.97
C LYS A 140 25.26 5.68 -0.49
N ILE A 141 25.76 6.69 0.23
CA ILE A 141 26.41 6.73 1.56
C ILE A 141 25.45 6.46 2.74
N SER A 142 24.31 5.80 2.53
CA SER A 142 23.21 5.78 3.49
C SER A 142 23.07 4.42 4.21
N ASP A 143 23.12 4.41 5.54
CA ASP A 143 22.85 3.21 6.38
C ASP A 143 21.34 3.02 6.65
N LYS A 144 20.51 3.32 5.64
CA LYS A 144 19.05 3.14 5.70
C LYS A 144 18.72 1.65 5.54
N GLY A 145 17.69 1.20 6.26
CA GLY A 145 17.28 -0.20 6.26
C GLY A 145 17.35 -0.88 7.64
N PHE A 146 17.75 -0.17 8.70
CA PHE A 146 17.89 -0.80 10.03
C PHE A 146 16.59 -1.48 10.51
N LYS A 147 15.43 -0.84 10.30
CA LYS A 147 14.13 -1.42 10.69
C LYS A 147 13.82 -2.67 9.86
N ASP A 148 14.09 -2.61 8.55
CA ASP A 148 13.90 -3.73 7.62
C ASP A 148 14.78 -4.92 7.99
N VAL A 149 15.99 -4.66 8.49
CA VAL A 149 16.89 -5.70 8.99
C VAL A 149 16.34 -6.32 10.27
N ILE A 150 15.84 -5.51 11.20
CA ILE A 150 15.20 -6.03 12.43
C ILE A 150 13.97 -6.88 12.07
N LEU A 151 13.16 -6.45 11.10
CA LEU A 151 12.04 -7.22 10.55
C LEU A 151 12.52 -8.54 9.96
N TRP A 152 13.55 -8.52 9.11
CA TRP A 152 14.13 -9.70 8.48
C TRP A 152 14.68 -10.71 9.50
N GLU A 153 15.48 -10.26 10.47
CA GLU A 153 16.03 -11.14 11.51
C GLU A 153 14.92 -11.70 12.43
N SER A 154 13.87 -10.91 12.72
CA SER A 154 12.69 -11.39 13.46
C SER A 154 11.95 -12.49 12.70
N LEU A 155 11.83 -12.34 11.38
CA LEU A 155 11.23 -13.33 10.48
C LEU A 155 12.05 -14.62 10.47
N LEU A 156 13.37 -14.53 10.35
CA LEU A 156 14.24 -15.70 10.36
C LEU A 156 14.14 -16.44 11.69
N GLU A 157 14.19 -15.73 12.82
CA GLU A 157 14.03 -16.36 14.13
C GLU A 157 12.65 -17.02 14.29
N TYR A 158 11.59 -16.36 13.82
CA TYR A 158 10.24 -16.91 13.82
C TYR A 158 10.15 -18.21 13.01
N LYS A 159 10.70 -18.24 11.79
CA LYS A 159 10.72 -19.43 10.94
C LYS A 159 11.52 -20.57 11.59
N ASN A 160 12.64 -20.27 12.23
CA ASN A 160 13.42 -21.30 12.93
C ASN A 160 12.61 -21.99 14.04
N ASN A 161 11.74 -21.25 14.74
CA ASN A 161 10.83 -21.79 15.76
C ASN A 161 9.57 -22.46 15.17
N ASN A 162 9.24 -22.18 13.89
CA ASN A 162 8.03 -22.64 13.21
C ASN A 162 8.38 -23.31 11.87
N ARG A 163 9.34 -24.24 11.87
CA ARG A 163 9.94 -24.81 10.63
C ARG A 163 8.94 -25.39 9.62
N GLN A 164 7.79 -25.86 10.09
CA GLN A 164 6.73 -26.46 9.26
C GLN A 164 5.80 -25.43 8.60
N GLU A 165 5.87 -24.15 8.99
CA GLU A 165 5.04 -23.09 8.43
C GLU A 165 5.75 -22.45 7.22
N ARG A 166 5.04 -22.30 6.10
CA ARG A 166 5.52 -21.47 4.99
C ARG A 166 5.43 -20.00 5.36
N ILE A 167 6.37 -19.20 4.89
CA ILE A 167 6.44 -17.77 5.19
C ILE A 167 6.10 -16.95 3.95
N THR A 168 5.20 -16.00 4.12
CA THR A 168 4.92 -14.94 3.15
C THR A 168 5.19 -13.61 3.82
N LEU A 169 6.19 -12.86 3.33
CA LEU A 169 6.42 -11.47 3.74
C LEU A 169 5.56 -10.56 2.87
N VAL A 170 4.76 -9.73 3.53
CA VAL A 170 3.92 -8.70 2.91
C VAL A 170 4.58 -7.35 3.15
N SER A 171 5.02 -6.71 2.07
CA SER A 171 5.63 -5.38 2.10
C SER A 171 5.33 -4.69 0.77
N THR A 172 5.29 -3.36 0.76
CA THR A 172 5.30 -2.54 -0.46
C THR A 172 6.64 -1.85 -0.69
N ASP A 173 7.63 -2.13 0.17
CA ASP A 173 8.96 -1.54 0.06
C ASP A 173 9.73 -2.17 -1.11
N LYS A 174 10.39 -1.30 -1.88
CA LYS A 174 11.25 -1.72 -2.99
C LYS A 174 12.39 -2.62 -2.52
N ILE A 175 12.87 -2.48 -1.28
CA ILE A 175 13.94 -3.35 -0.76
C ILE A 175 13.54 -4.84 -0.73
N PHE A 176 12.24 -5.13 -0.55
CA PHE A 176 11.71 -6.50 -0.51
C PHE A 176 11.06 -6.94 -1.82
N ILE A 177 10.52 -6.00 -2.61
CA ILE A 177 9.84 -6.31 -3.89
C ILE A 177 10.82 -6.32 -5.08
N GLU A 178 11.86 -5.49 -5.07
CA GLU A 178 12.77 -5.38 -6.21
C GLU A 178 13.55 -6.69 -6.45
N ASN A 179 13.47 -7.21 -7.68
CA ASN A 179 13.96 -8.54 -8.06
C ASN A 179 15.34 -8.88 -7.52
N LYS A 180 16.31 -7.96 -7.61
CA LYS A 180 17.70 -8.22 -7.21
C LYS A 180 17.86 -8.41 -5.70
N ASN A 181 17.23 -7.55 -4.89
CA ASN A 181 17.32 -7.66 -3.43
C ASN A 181 16.48 -8.84 -2.95
N GLN A 182 15.32 -9.05 -3.58
CA GLN A 182 14.47 -10.19 -3.32
C GLN A 182 15.17 -11.53 -3.59
N GLU A 183 15.91 -11.66 -4.69
CA GLU A 183 16.70 -12.86 -5.00
C GLU A 183 17.76 -13.13 -3.92
N ILE A 184 18.50 -12.10 -3.48
CA ILE A 184 19.50 -12.24 -2.41
C ILE A 184 18.87 -12.73 -1.11
N LEU A 185 17.71 -12.15 -0.74
CA LEU A 185 17.00 -12.54 0.49
C LEU A 185 16.39 -13.94 0.39
N LYS A 186 15.91 -14.34 -0.80
CA LYS A 186 15.44 -15.71 -1.07
C LYS A 186 16.58 -16.72 -0.95
N ASP A 187 17.73 -16.44 -1.55
CA ASP A 187 18.90 -17.30 -1.47
C ASP A 187 19.36 -17.47 -0.02
N GLU A 188 19.46 -16.37 0.73
CA GLU A 188 19.78 -16.41 2.17
C GLU A 188 18.78 -17.26 2.97
N TYR A 189 17.48 -17.10 2.70
CA TYR A 189 16.45 -17.91 3.34
C TYR A 189 16.61 -19.40 3.00
N MET A 190 16.86 -19.74 1.73
CA MET A 190 17.00 -21.11 1.25
C MET A 190 18.32 -21.78 1.65
N GLU A 191 19.36 -21.01 1.99
CA GLU A 191 20.57 -21.54 2.63
C GLU A 191 20.29 -22.10 4.03
N ILE A 192 19.25 -21.59 4.70
CA ILE A 192 18.89 -21.95 6.08
C ILE A 192 17.70 -22.93 6.11
N TYR A 193 16.75 -22.79 5.19
CA TYR A 193 15.48 -23.53 5.18
C TYR A 193 15.26 -24.28 3.86
N ILE A 194 14.58 -25.42 3.95
CA ILE A 194 14.31 -26.30 2.78
C ILE A 194 13.20 -25.76 1.87
N ASP A 195 12.34 -24.88 2.38
CA ASP A 195 11.26 -24.27 1.62
C ASP A 195 11.64 -22.88 1.13
N GLU A 196 10.80 -22.33 0.24
CA GLU A 196 10.94 -20.96 -0.24
C GLU A 196 10.13 -19.98 0.63
N ILE A 197 10.60 -18.74 0.66
CA ILE A 197 9.84 -17.59 1.16
C ILE A 197 9.15 -16.88 0.00
N TYR A 198 7.91 -16.46 0.24
CA TYR A 198 7.16 -15.65 -0.71
C TYR A 198 7.20 -14.19 -0.30
N PHE A 199 7.30 -13.31 -1.29
CA PHE A 199 7.19 -11.86 -1.13
C PHE A 199 5.97 -11.40 -1.91
N THR A 200 5.18 -10.53 -1.31
CA THR A 200 3.96 -10.03 -1.92
C THR A 200 3.62 -8.64 -1.41
N SER A 201 2.72 -7.99 -2.11
CA SER A 201 2.12 -6.74 -1.67
C SER A 201 0.70 -7.02 -1.15
N TRP A 202 0.26 -6.22 -0.20
CA TRP A 202 -1.13 -6.14 0.22
C TRP A 202 -1.44 -4.69 0.56
N HIS A 203 -2.60 -4.25 0.13
CA HIS A 203 -3.16 -2.95 0.44
C HIS A 203 -4.64 -3.18 0.71
N PRO A 204 -5.29 -2.59 1.72
CA PRO A 204 -6.70 -2.88 2.10
C PRO A 204 -7.75 -2.85 0.97
N HIS A 205 -7.37 -2.37 -0.21
CA HIS A 205 -8.20 -2.14 -1.39
C HIS A 205 -7.53 -2.66 -2.68
N ASN A 206 -6.39 -3.36 -2.62
CA ASN A 206 -5.76 -4.01 -3.77
C ASN A 206 -5.01 -5.26 -3.29
N ASN A 207 -5.74 -6.36 -3.13
CA ASN A 207 -5.24 -7.58 -2.46
C ASN A 207 -4.73 -8.64 -3.45
N ASN A 208 -4.63 -8.28 -4.73
CA ASN A 208 -4.49 -9.22 -5.82
C ASN A 208 -3.24 -10.09 -5.68
N ASP A 209 -2.13 -9.50 -5.25
CA ASP A 209 -0.86 -10.21 -5.14
C ASP A 209 -0.85 -11.23 -4.01
N LEU A 210 -1.42 -10.89 -2.85
CA LEU A 210 -1.50 -11.80 -1.71
C LEU A 210 -2.36 -13.02 -2.06
N PHE A 211 -3.54 -12.81 -2.65
CA PHE A 211 -4.41 -13.91 -3.08
C PHE A 211 -3.71 -14.78 -4.13
N ASN A 212 -3.05 -14.19 -5.13
CA ASN A 212 -2.31 -14.95 -6.14
C ASN A 212 -1.20 -15.82 -5.53
N ILE A 213 -0.46 -15.30 -4.55
CA ILE A 213 0.58 -16.06 -3.85
C ILE A 213 -0.04 -17.18 -3.01
N LEU A 214 -1.13 -16.90 -2.29
CA LEU A 214 -1.83 -17.92 -1.53
C LEU A 214 -2.40 -19.01 -2.45
N SER A 215 -2.98 -18.66 -3.60
CA SER A 215 -3.48 -19.62 -4.58
C SER A 215 -2.36 -20.54 -5.09
N LYS A 216 -1.17 -19.98 -5.38
CA LYS A 216 0.02 -20.77 -5.74
C LYS A 216 0.45 -21.71 -4.61
N ILE A 217 0.49 -21.21 -3.38
CA ILE A 217 0.89 -21.98 -2.20
C ILE A 217 -0.04 -23.18 -2.00
N TYR A 218 -1.35 -22.94 -1.99
CA TYR A 218 -2.38 -23.95 -1.73
C TYR A 218 -2.83 -24.74 -2.98
N GLN A 219 -2.30 -24.42 -4.15
CA GLN A 219 -2.65 -25.04 -5.45
C GLN A 219 -4.15 -25.01 -5.74
N HIS A 220 -4.79 -23.89 -5.39
CA HIS A 220 -6.22 -23.69 -5.51
C HIS A 220 -6.50 -22.21 -5.74
N ASP A 221 -7.35 -21.87 -6.70
CA ASP A 221 -7.75 -20.49 -6.94
C ASP A 221 -8.83 -20.08 -5.92
N PHE A 222 -8.53 -19.05 -5.15
CA PHE A 222 -9.50 -18.46 -4.22
C PHE A 222 -10.39 -17.43 -4.92
N GLU A 223 -11.67 -17.42 -4.58
CA GLU A 223 -12.57 -16.32 -4.97
C GLU A 223 -12.08 -15.02 -4.35
N LEU A 224 -12.00 -13.97 -5.17
CA LEU A 224 -11.61 -12.65 -4.71
C LEU A 224 -12.81 -11.95 -4.07
N PRO A 225 -12.57 -11.04 -3.12
CA PRO A 225 -13.62 -10.12 -2.71
C PRO A 225 -14.19 -9.38 -3.93
N THR A 226 -15.51 -9.16 -4.01
CA THR A 226 -16.17 -8.46 -5.13
C THR A 226 -15.52 -7.09 -5.42
N THR A 227 -15.01 -6.41 -4.39
CA THR A 227 -14.26 -5.16 -4.52
C THR A 227 -12.90 -5.35 -5.19
N CYS A 228 -12.20 -6.45 -4.91
CA CYS A 228 -10.95 -6.79 -5.59
C CYS A 228 -11.19 -7.17 -7.05
N GLU A 229 -12.27 -7.90 -7.35
CA GLU A 229 -12.65 -8.18 -8.75
C GLU A 229 -12.95 -6.90 -9.52
N LEU A 230 -13.70 -5.99 -8.89
CA LEU A 230 -13.98 -4.66 -9.43
C LEU A 230 -12.68 -3.89 -9.74
N PHE A 231 -11.75 -3.85 -8.79
CA PHE A 231 -10.50 -3.11 -8.95
C PHE A 231 -9.57 -3.76 -9.97
N LYS A 232 -9.47 -5.09 -10.03
CA LYS A 232 -8.78 -5.82 -11.11
C LYS A 232 -9.36 -5.44 -12.47
N LYS A 233 -10.68 -5.45 -12.57
CA LYS A 233 -11.37 -5.11 -13.81
C LYS A 233 -11.03 -3.67 -14.21
N PHE A 234 -11.11 -2.73 -13.29
CA PHE A 234 -10.77 -1.33 -13.55
C PHE A 234 -9.31 -1.16 -13.98
N GLU A 235 -8.37 -1.77 -13.27
CA GLU A 235 -6.94 -1.71 -13.58
C GLU A 235 -6.65 -2.27 -14.98
N GLN A 236 -7.24 -3.42 -15.32
CA GLN A 236 -7.11 -4.00 -16.65
C GLN A 236 -7.68 -3.06 -17.72
N THR A 237 -8.89 -2.54 -17.51
CA THR A 237 -9.52 -1.58 -18.42
C THR A 237 -8.61 -0.39 -18.66
N ILE A 238 -8.09 0.25 -17.61
CA ILE A 238 -7.22 1.44 -17.71
C ILE A 238 -5.87 1.12 -18.37
N LYS A 239 -5.26 -0.04 -18.12
CA LYS A 239 -3.98 -0.42 -18.73
C LYS A 239 -4.09 -0.76 -20.22
N THR A 240 -5.22 -1.32 -20.66
CA THR A 240 -5.47 -1.63 -22.08
C THR A 240 -6.01 -0.44 -22.88
N SER A 241 -6.26 0.67 -22.19
CA SER A 241 -6.95 1.84 -22.71
C SER A 241 -6.03 2.84 -23.39
N ASN A 242 -6.51 3.52 -24.45
CA ASN A 242 -5.79 4.62 -25.09
C ASN A 242 -5.96 5.94 -24.29
N LEU A 243 -5.25 6.05 -23.16
CA LEU A 243 -5.34 7.21 -22.28
C LEU A 243 -4.83 8.51 -22.92
N MET A 244 -4.08 8.44 -24.03
CA MET A 244 -3.58 9.62 -24.74
C MET A 244 -4.71 10.57 -25.16
N GLU A 245 -5.88 10.05 -25.51
CA GLU A 245 -7.02 10.87 -25.94
C GLU A 245 -7.52 11.82 -24.84
N LEU A 246 -7.35 11.43 -23.57
CA LEU A 246 -7.73 12.22 -22.39
C LEU A 246 -6.88 13.49 -22.27
N PHE A 247 -5.62 13.38 -22.66
CA PHE A 247 -4.62 14.44 -22.58
C PHE A 247 -4.33 15.08 -23.95
N ASN A 248 -5.26 14.96 -24.89
CA ASN A 248 -5.15 15.64 -26.18
C ASN A 248 -4.94 17.15 -25.97
N ASN A 249 -3.86 17.68 -26.55
CA ASN A 249 -3.35 19.05 -26.42
C ASN A 249 -2.63 19.38 -25.10
N TYR A 250 -2.19 18.36 -24.34
CA TYR A 250 -1.32 18.59 -23.21
C TYR A 250 0.10 18.89 -23.72
N SER A 251 0.44 20.17 -23.76
CA SER A 251 1.77 20.67 -24.06
C SER A 251 2.25 21.61 -22.96
N PHE A 252 3.56 21.75 -22.86
CA PHE A 252 4.20 22.68 -21.96
C PHE A 252 5.28 23.45 -22.72
N TYR A 253 5.43 24.73 -22.40
CA TYR A 253 6.42 25.61 -22.98
C TYR A 253 7.52 25.93 -21.95
N ASN A 254 8.76 25.61 -22.28
CA ASN A 254 9.91 25.91 -21.43
C ASN A 254 10.43 27.33 -21.74
N ASN A 255 10.19 28.26 -20.81
CA ASN A 255 10.61 29.65 -20.95
C ASN A 255 12.15 29.85 -20.93
N LEU A 256 12.94 28.85 -20.51
CA LEU A 256 14.39 28.98 -20.40
C LEU A 256 15.12 28.78 -21.72
N ASP A 257 14.60 27.88 -22.56
CA ASP A 257 15.21 27.53 -23.86
C ASP A 257 14.24 27.73 -25.04
N ASN A 258 13.05 28.31 -24.78
CA ASN A 258 11.99 28.56 -25.75
C ASN A 258 11.50 27.30 -26.47
N SER A 259 11.67 26.12 -25.87
CA SER A 259 11.22 24.85 -26.46
C SER A 259 9.78 24.53 -26.09
N GLU A 260 9.05 23.95 -27.05
CA GLU A 260 7.72 23.39 -26.83
C GLU A 260 7.81 21.87 -26.73
N TYR A 261 7.11 21.33 -25.73
CA TYR A 261 7.02 19.90 -25.46
C TYR A 261 5.58 19.46 -25.62
N SER A 262 5.34 18.46 -26.46
CA SER A 262 4.03 17.84 -26.63
C SER A 262 4.01 16.46 -25.98
N LEU A 263 2.89 16.09 -25.37
CA LEU A 263 2.73 14.75 -24.82
C LEU A 263 2.81 13.71 -25.93
N SER A 264 3.78 12.81 -25.84
CA SER A 264 4.00 11.74 -26.82
C SER A 264 3.53 10.38 -26.31
N LYS A 265 3.57 10.16 -24.98
CA LYS A 265 3.08 8.93 -24.35
C LYS A 265 2.59 9.17 -22.94
N CYS A 266 1.61 8.39 -22.53
CA CYS A 266 1.15 8.31 -21.15
C CYS A 266 1.10 6.84 -20.73
N GLU A 267 1.63 6.51 -19.56
CA GLU A 267 1.67 5.15 -19.03
C GLU A 267 1.16 5.14 -17.58
N VAL A 268 0.27 4.19 -17.27
CA VAL A 268 -0.13 3.91 -15.89
C VAL A 268 0.86 2.90 -15.31
N ILE A 269 1.56 3.32 -14.27
CA ILE A 269 2.53 2.49 -13.56
C ILE A 269 1.80 1.63 -12.53
N ASN A 270 0.93 2.26 -11.74
CA ASN A 270 0.23 1.63 -10.65
C ASN A 270 -1.17 2.23 -10.44
N CYS A 271 -2.07 1.43 -9.86
CA CYS A 271 -3.40 1.85 -9.45
C CYS A 271 -3.55 1.62 -7.95
N LEU A 272 -3.63 2.68 -7.18
CA LEU A 272 -3.94 2.65 -5.76
C LEU A 272 -5.42 2.89 -5.59
N PHE A 273 -6.12 2.04 -4.85
CA PHE A 273 -7.57 2.15 -4.69
C PHE A 273 -7.92 2.61 -3.27
N GLY A 274 -8.92 3.48 -3.15
CA GLY A 274 -9.64 3.71 -1.90
C GLY A 274 -10.73 2.66 -1.65
N GLN A 275 -11.61 2.92 -0.68
CA GLN A 275 -12.76 2.06 -0.42
C GLN A 275 -13.80 2.14 -1.54
N ALA A 276 -14.37 0.99 -1.90
CA ALA A 276 -15.59 0.93 -2.70
C ALA A 276 -16.82 0.92 -1.80
N SER A 277 -17.68 1.91 -1.96
CA SER A 277 -18.89 2.10 -1.16
C SER A 277 -20.14 1.88 -2.02
N PRO A 278 -21.11 1.07 -1.58
CA PRO A 278 -22.34 0.83 -2.32
C PRO A 278 -23.34 1.98 -2.13
N PHE A 279 -24.01 2.35 -3.20
CA PHE A 279 -25.03 3.40 -3.23
C PHE A 279 -26.16 3.06 -4.20
N LYS A 280 -27.27 3.80 -4.08
CA LYS A 280 -28.38 3.79 -5.03
C LYS A 280 -28.56 5.17 -5.64
N ASN A 281 -28.68 5.23 -6.97
CA ASN A 281 -28.97 6.50 -7.64
C ASN A 281 -30.45 6.88 -7.48
N LYS A 282 -30.83 8.09 -7.94
CA LYS A 282 -32.22 8.59 -7.85
C LYS A 282 -33.26 7.71 -8.57
N LYS A 283 -32.82 6.85 -9.50
CA LYS A 283 -33.67 5.89 -10.22
C LYS A 283 -33.73 4.52 -9.53
N GLY A 284 -33.05 4.34 -8.39
CA GLY A 284 -33.01 3.10 -7.63
C GLY A 284 -32.00 2.08 -8.12
N GLU A 285 -31.15 2.44 -9.08
CA GLU A 285 -30.09 1.56 -9.60
C GLU A 285 -28.89 1.55 -8.65
N ASP A 286 -28.41 0.35 -8.34
CA ASP A 286 -27.23 0.13 -7.49
C ASP A 286 -25.93 0.50 -8.24
N TYR A 287 -25.01 1.16 -7.54
CA TYR A 287 -23.67 1.44 -8.03
C TYR A 287 -22.64 1.40 -6.89
N LEU A 288 -21.39 1.15 -7.24
CA LEU A 288 -20.25 1.21 -6.33
C LEU A 288 -19.45 2.49 -6.62
N TYR A 289 -19.19 3.30 -5.60
CA TYR A 289 -18.31 4.47 -5.71
C TYR A 289 -16.95 4.17 -5.10
N PHE A 290 -15.88 4.55 -5.80
CA PHE A 290 -14.52 4.47 -5.29
C PHE A 290 -13.64 5.54 -5.93
N VAL A 291 -12.51 5.85 -5.27
CA VAL A 291 -11.55 6.86 -5.73
C VAL A 291 -10.18 6.22 -5.93
N PRO A 292 -9.81 5.81 -7.15
CA PRO A 292 -8.44 5.38 -7.45
C PRO A 292 -7.49 6.58 -7.60
N GLU A 293 -6.28 6.42 -7.07
CA GLU A 293 -5.10 7.25 -7.32
C GLU A 293 -4.20 6.52 -8.32
N LEU A 294 -4.06 7.06 -9.52
CA LEU A 294 -3.24 6.50 -10.60
C LEU A 294 -1.84 7.11 -10.55
N GLU A 295 -0.83 6.26 -10.41
CA GLU A 295 0.57 6.64 -10.59
C GLU A 295 0.91 6.58 -12.08
N MET A 296 1.26 7.72 -12.67
CA MET A 296 1.39 7.87 -14.12
C MET A 296 2.70 8.52 -14.54
N ASN A 297 3.26 8.03 -15.64
CA ASN A 297 4.34 8.69 -16.36
C ASN A 297 3.78 9.39 -17.60
N PHE A 298 4.06 10.68 -17.72
CA PHE A 298 3.81 11.49 -18.90
C PHE A 298 5.14 11.73 -19.62
N ILE A 299 5.27 11.18 -20.81
CA ILE A 299 6.44 11.37 -21.65
C ILE A 299 6.12 12.48 -22.64
N PHE A 300 6.89 13.55 -22.58
CA PHE A 300 6.82 14.66 -23.52
C PHE A 300 8.02 14.64 -24.44
N SER A 301 7.79 14.97 -25.70
CA SER A 301 8.83 15.07 -26.73
C SER A 301 8.85 16.49 -27.28
N GLU A 302 10.06 17.02 -27.45
CA GLU A 302 10.28 18.36 -28.02
C GLU A 302 9.80 18.41 -29.47
N THR A 303 8.99 19.42 -29.80
CA THR A 303 8.29 19.49 -31.11
C THR A 303 9.24 19.78 -32.27
N GLU A 304 10.35 20.48 -32.02
CA GLU A 304 11.27 20.95 -33.06
C GLU A 304 12.56 20.11 -33.19
N VAL A 305 12.96 19.38 -32.14
CA VAL A 305 14.21 18.61 -32.10
C VAL A 305 13.92 17.16 -31.71
N TYR A 306 14.01 16.24 -32.67
CA TYR A 306 13.92 14.81 -32.41
C TYR A 306 15.03 14.35 -31.45
N GLY A 307 14.68 13.94 -30.24
CA GLY A 307 15.57 13.22 -29.32
C GLY A 307 15.60 13.68 -27.87
N ARG A 308 15.01 14.84 -27.51
CA ARG A 308 14.84 15.23 -26.10
C ARG A 308 13.45 14.82 -25.61
N ASN A 309 13.45 13.92 -24.63
CA ASN A 309 12.23 13.52 -23.92
C ASN A 309 12.30 13.99 -22.47
N MET A 310 11.18 14.49 -21.97
CA MET A 310 10.96 14.78 -20.56
C MET A 310 9.95 13.78 -20.01
N ILE A 311 10.23 13.22 -18.84
CA ILE A 311 9.28 12.36 -18.13
C ILE A 311 8.80 13.13 -16.92
N LEU A 312 7.50 13.34 -16.83
CA LEU A 312 6.82 13.87 -15.66
C LEU A 312 6.11 12.71 -14.97
N HIS A 313 6.34 12.56 -13.67
CA HIS A 313 5.77 11.53 -12.84
C HIS A 313 4.75 12.14 -11.90
N GLU A 314 3.50 11.70 -11.98
CA GLU A 314 2.36 12.32 -11.28
C GLU A 314 1.40 11.28 -10.69
N PHE A 315 0.69 11.69 -9.65
CA PHE A 315 -0.38 10.92 -9.03
C PHE A 315 -1.72 11.59 -9.30
N LEU A 316 -2.67 10.86 -9.89
CA LEU A 316 -3.98 11.39 -10.29
C LEU A 316 -5.13 10.68 -9.58
N GLU A 317 -5.89 11.39 -8.76
CA GLU A 317 -7.12 10.88 -8.14
C GLU A 317 -8.34 11.07 -9.06
N PHE A 318 -9.15 10.03 -9.22
CA PHE A 318 -10.38 10.05 -10.00
C PHE A 318 -11.56 9.57 -9.18
N GLU A 319 -12.72 10.19 -9.32
CA GLU A 319 -13.96 9.67 -8.73
C GLU A 319 -14.66 8.71 -9.71
N ILE A 320 -14.83 7.44 -9.33
CA ILE A 320 -15.39 6.41 -10.21
C ILE A 320 -16.70 5.85 -9.62
N TYR A 321 -17.75 5.77 -10.45
CA TYR A 321 -18.89 4.90 -10.22
C TYR A 321 -18.78 3.66 -11.11
N TYR A 322 -19.05 2.51 -10.54
CA TYR A 322 -19.25 1.26 -11.27
C TYR A 322 -20.71 0.83 -11.13
N TYR A 323 -21.37 0.55 -12.25
CA TYR A 323 -22.74 0.07 -12.30
C TYR A 323 -22.76 -1.43 -12.59
N PRO A 324 -22.94 -2.31 -11.59
CA PRO A 324 -22.89 -3.76 -11.79
C PRO A 324 -23.97 -4.27 -12.78
N SER A 325 -25.11 -3.60 -12.85
CA SER A 325 -26.22 -3.91 -13.77
C SER A 325 -25.85 -3.80 -15.25
N ARG A 326 -24.90 -2.92 -15.57
CA ARG A 326 -24.47 -2.58 -16.93
C ARG A 326 -23.00 -2.91 -17.18
N ASP A 327 -22.32 -3.38 -16.14
CA ASP A 327 -20.91 -3.70 -16.12
C ASP A 327 -19.99 -2.55 -16.59
N GLU A 328 -20.37 -1.32 -16.22
CA GLU A 328 -19.89 -0.06 -16.79
C GLU A 328 -19.20 0.80 -15.71
N PHE A 329 -18.07 1.41 -16.07
CA PHE A 329 -17.39 2.42 -15.24
C PHE A 329 -17.70 3.85 -15.72
N THR A 330 -17.89 4.77 -14.79
CA THR A 330 -18.14 6.20 -15.08
C THR A 330 -17.25 7.06 -14.19
N VAL A 331 -16.57 8.07 -14.74
CA VAL A 331 -15.82 9.08 -13.97
C VAL A 331 -16.71 10.26 -13.63
N ILE A 332 -16.53 10.89 -12.45
CA ILE A 332 -17.37 12.00 -11.95
C ILE A 332 -16.60 13.28 -11.62
N GLY A 333 -15.31 13.16 -11.34
CA GLY A 333 -14.47 14.32 -11.09
C GLY A 333 -13.00 13.98 -10.93
N ARG A 334 -12.19 15.05 -10.96
CA ARG A 334 -10.80 15.11 -10.50
C ARG A 334 -10.73 16.32 -9.57
N ASP A 335 -10.18 16.17 -8.38
CA ASP A 335 -10.21 17.24 -7.35
C ASP A 335 -9.46 18.52 -7.75
N ASP A 336 -8.55 18.46 -8.75
CA ASP A 336 -7.62 19.56 -9.04
C ASP A 336 -7.72 20.23 -10.42
N ILE A 337 -8.69 19.92 -11.30
CA ILE A 337 -8.73 20.54 -12.64
C ILE A 337 -10.07 21.18 -12.97
N LYS A 338 -10.04 22.50 -13.20
CA LYS A 338 -11.20 23.30 -13.63
C LYS A 338 -11.61 23.11 -15.08
N ASP A 339 -10.78 22.58 -15.99
CA ASP A 339 -11.15 22.36 -17.38
C ASP A 339 -10.28 21.26 -18.04
N GLY A 340 -10.89 20.29 -18.75
CA GLY A 340 -10.18 19.55 -19.82
C GLY A 340 -10.37 18.02 -19.92
N PRO A 341 -9.87 17.20 -18.98
CA PRO A 341 -9.79 15.73 -19.16
C PRO A 341 -11.02 14.94 -18.67
N TYR A 342 -11.90 15.57 -17.89
CA TYR A 342 -13.01 14.91 -17.20
C TYR A 342 -14.07 14.31 -18.16
N GLU A 343 -14.69 15.12 -19.03
CA GLU A 343 -15.72 14.63 -19.95
C GLU A 343 -15.17 13.63 -20.97
N LYS A 344 -13.89 13.78 -21.34
CA LYS A 344 -13.21 12.80 -22.21
C LYS A 344 -13.04 11.45 -21.52
N MET A 345 -12.69 11.43 -20.23
CA MET A 345 -12.53 10.17 -19.50
C MET A 345 -13.86 9.47 -19.25
N LYS A 346 -14.92 10.24 -19.03
CA LYS A 346 -16.29 9.73 -18.98
C LYS A 346 -16.72 9.12 -20.32
N GLU A 347 -16.59 9.83 -21.43
CA GLU A 347 -16.87 9.26 -22.77
C GLU A 347 -16.00 8.05 -23.07
N PHE A 348 -14.76 8.06 -22.61
CA PHE A 348 -13.78 7.02 -22.85
C PHE A 348 -14.12 5.72 -22.11
N LEU A 349 -14.40 5.77 -20.80
CA LEU A 349 -14.81 4.59 -20.03
C LEU A 349 -16.15 4.01 -20.52
N LEU A 350 -17.05 4.87 -21.01
CA LEU A 350 -18.29 4.45 -21.66
C LEU A 350 -18.07 3.73 -23.01
N ARG A 351 -17.01 4.09 -23.75
CA ARG A 351 -16.68 3.51 -25.07
C ARG A 351 -15.87 2.22 -24.96
N THR A 352 -15.10 2.03 -23.90
CA THR A 352 -14.29 0.82 -23.67
C THR A 352 -15.10 -0.39 -23.18
N ASN A 353 -16.43 -0.37 -23.31
CA ASN A 353 -17.31 -1.52 -23.10
C ASN A 353 -16.78 -2.76 -23.84
N ILE A 354 -16.17 -3.67 -23.08
CA ILE A 354 -16.41 -5.10 -23.24
C ILE A 354 -17.77 -5.37 -22.58
#